data_AF-A0A921QA54-F1
#
_entry.id   AF-A0A921QA54-F1
#
_cell.length_a   1.000
_cell.length_b   1.000
_cell.length_c   1.000
_cell.angle_alpha   90.00
_cell.angle_beta   90.00
_cell.angle_gamma   90.00
#
_symmetry.space_group_name_H-M   'P 1'
#
loop_
_entity.id
_entity.type
_entity.pdbx_description
1 polymer ?
#
loop_
_entity_poly.entity_id
_entity_poly.type
_entity_poly.pdbx_seq_one_letter_code
_entity_poly.pdbx_strand_id
1 'polypeptide(L)'
;MLSGSHVSIIRLEHAEDSITWQTLYPEWIDEEEETEIPSWPSLPEPSARRGVRFDVIAVKLPHTRVAGWSRDVARLHLQLSAAKLVVTSSKRNHKVHVLFVTECKRLGCDSFPIPNLFPCKNLVRHEGNAWLCSPDSEALREKLRLPVGSSRLFSVDRRREAYAIILHSVSEYVCSAIQKPKAFVKQDQPGT
;
A
#
# COMPACT_ATOMS: atom_id res chain seq x y z
N MET A 1 14.29 15.94 18.74
CA MET A 1 14.63 14.52 18.46
C MET A 1 14.01 13.68 19.55
N LEU A 2 13.20 12.68 19.21
CA LEU A 2 12.57 11.80 20.20
C LEU A 2 13.66 10.91 20.83
N SER A 3 13.99 11.17 22.08
CA SER A 3 14.98 10.41 22.86
C SER A 3 14.47 8.98 23.09
N GLY A 4 15.08 8.00 22.42
CA GLY A 4 14.76 6.57 22.55
C GLY A 4 14.23 5.88 21.30
N SER A 5 14.03 6.59 20.19
CA SER A 5 13.59 5.98 18.93
C SER A 5 14.74 5.38 18.14
N HIS A 6 14.75 4.06 17.94
CA HIS A 6 15.71 3.38 17.08
C HIS A 6 15.25 3.45 15.61
N VAL A 7 16.02 4.13 14.75
CA VAL A 7 15.72 4.25 13.32
C VAL A 7 16.54 3.23 12.54
N SER A 8 15.87 2.44 11.71
CA SER A 8 16.52 1.48 10.80
C SER A 8 16.21 1.85 9.36
N ILE A 9 17.24 1.91 8.51
CA ILE A 9 17.08 2.12 7.07
C ILE A 9 16.96 0.76 6.39
N ILE A 10 15.90 0.56 5.61
CA ILE A 10 15.65 -0.67 4.84
C ILE A 10 16.03 -0.39 3.40
N ARG A 11 16.90 -1.22 2.81
CA ARG A 11 17.23 -1.13 1.39
C ARG A 11 16.17 -1.89 0.60
N LEU A 12 15.71 -1.26 -0.47
CA LEU A 12 14.80 -1.85 -1.44
C LEU A 12 15.41 -1.57 -2.81
N GLU A 13 15.66 -2.63 -3.57
CA GLU A 13 16.12 -2.51 -4.95
C GLU A 13 14.97 -2.02 -5.82
N HIS A 14 15.28 -1.27 -6.87
CA HIS A 14 14.26 -0.85 -7.82
C HIS A 14 13.74 -2.06 -8.61
N ALA A 15 12.48 -2.01 -9.03
CA ALA A 15 11.97 -2.97 -10.00
C ALA A 15 12.82 -2.93 -11.28
N GLU A 16 12.98 -4.04 -11.97
CA GLU A 16 13.65 -4.01 -13.27
C GLU A 16 12.92 -3.06 -14.23
N ASP A 17 13.66 -2.35 -15.07
CA ASP A 17 13.09 -1.38 -16.02
C ASP A 17 12.16 -2.04 -17.06
N SER A 18 12.31 -3.36 -17.24
CA SER A 18 11.42 -4.21 -18.05
C SER A 18 10.02 -4.37 -17.46
N ILE A 19 9.85 -4.16 -16.14
CA ILE A 19 8.58 -4.29 -15.43
C ILE A 19 7.78 -3.00 -15.61
N THR A 20 6.84 -3.03 -16.54
CA THR A 20 5.90 -1.94 -16.79
C THR A 20 4.53 -2.24 -16.18
N TRP A 21 3.69 -1.22 -16.09
CA TRP A 21 2.31 -1.42 -15.65
C TRP A 21 1.59 -2.44 -16.54
N GLN A 22 1.80 -2.39 -17.86
CA GLN A 22 1.21 -3.29 -18.85
C GLN A 22 1.66 -4.74 -18.66
N THR A 23 2.92 -4.97 -18.23
CA THR A 23 3.38 -6.33 -17.92
C THR A 23 2.73 -6.91 -16.66
N LEU A 24 2.39 -6.06 -15.68
CA LEU A 24 1.71 -6.50 -14.45
C LEU A 24 0.18 -6.61 -14.63
N TYR A 25 -0.40 -5.70 -15.41
CA TYR A 25 -1.83 -5.56 -15.62
C TYR A 25 -2.10 -5.35 -17.12
N PRO A 26 -2.04 -6.42 -17.93
CA PRO A 26 -2.34 -6.34 -19.36
C PRO A 26 -3.85 -6.10 -19.57
N GLU A 27 -4.19 -5.55 -20.74
CA GLU A 27 -5.60 -5.29 -21.12
C GLU A 27 -6.38 -6.58 -21.41
N TRP A 28 -5.67 -7.63 -21.84
CA TRP A 28 -6.21 -8.95 -22.13
C TRP A 28 -5.28 -10.04 -21.59
N ILE A 29 -5.88 -11.16 -21.21
CA ILE A 29 -5.18 -12.36 -20.74
C ILE A 29 -5.66 -13.50 -21.63
N ASP A 30 -4.75 -14.35 -22.06
CA ASP A 30 -5.09 -15.58 -22.78
C ASP A 30 -5.75 -16.57 -21.80
N GLU A 31 -7.08 -16.58 -21.78
CA GLU A 31 -7.88 -17.45 -20.90
C GLU A 31 -7.80 -18.93 -21.30
N GLU A 32 -7.39 -19.22 -22.53
CA GLU A 32 -7.30 -20.57 -23.08
C GLU A 32 -5.88 -21.15 -23.02
N GLU A 33 -4.89 -20.34 -22.62
CA GLU A 33 -3.46 -20.71 -22.58
C GLU A 33 -2.98 -21.34 -23.91
N GLU A 34 -3.49 -20.86 -25.06
CA GLU A 34 -3.06 -21.32 -26.38
C GLU A 34 -1.63 -20.87 -26.73
N THR A 35 -1.13 -19.85 -26.02
CA THR A 35 0.21 -19.29 -26.18
C THR A 35 1.15 -19.62 -25.01
N GLU A 36 2.47 -19.53 -25.25
CA GLU A 36 3.48 -19.77 -24.21
C GLU A 36 3.24 -18.86 -22.99
N ILE A 37 3.14 -19.48 -21.81
CA ILE A 37 2.92 -18.79 -20.54
C ILE A 37 4.07 -17.79 -20.31
N PRO A 38 3.83 -16.47 -20.29
CA PRO A 38 4.90 -15.52 -20.06
C PRO A 38 5.47 -15.70 -18.65
N SER A 39 6.80 -15.63 -18.54
CA SER A 39 7.51 -15.61 -17.26
C SER A 39 7.07 -14.38 -16.46
N TRP A 40 6.38 -14.61 -15.35
CA TRP A 40 5.79 -13.53 -14.56
C TRP A 40 6.87 -12.71 -13.83
N PRO A 41 6.89 -11.38 -13.98
CA PRO A 41 7.93 -10.56 -13.35
C PRO A 41 7.78 -10.55 -11.83
N SER A 42 8.86 -10.85 -11.12
CA SER A 42 8.92 -10.75 -9.66
C SER A 42 9.48 -9.40 -9.23
N LEU A 43 8.81 -8.73 -8.30
CA LEU A 43 9.34 -7.52 -7.68
C LEU A 43 10.36 -7.85 -6.58
N PRO A 44 11.52 -7.15 -6.52
CA PRO A 44 12.50 -7.34 -5.45
C PRO A 44 11.91 -7.17 -4.05
N GLU A 45 12.37 -7.97 -3.09
CA GLU A 45 11.91 -7.89 -1.70
C GLU A 45 12.75 -6.89 -0.87
N PRO A 46 12.17 -6.23 0.14
CA PRO A 46 12.94 -5.36 1.02
C PRO A 46 13.95 -6.16 1.85
N SER A 47 15.18 -5.65 1.98
CA SER A 47 16.29 -6.29 2.67
C SER A 47 16.19 -6.21 4.20
N ALA A 48 15.02 -6.49 4.77
CA ALA A 48 14.80 -6.43 6.21
C ALA A 48 15.36 -7.68 6.90
N ARG A 49 16.15 -7.49 7.97
CA ARG A 49 16.62 -8.61 8.79
C ARG A 49 15.41 -9.35 9.39
N ARG A 50 15.39 -10.68 9.25
CA ARG A 50 14.35 -11.51 9.85
C ARG A 50 14.29 -11.26 11.36
N GLY A 51 13.09 -10.97 11.87
CA GLY A 51 12.84 -10.78 13.30
C GLY A 51 12.88 -9.33 13.79
N VAL A 52 13.29 -8.36 12.96
CA VAL A 52 13.16 -6.94 13.28
C VAL A 52 11.68 -6.56 13.23
N ARG A 53 11.25 -5.75 14.21
CA ARG A 53 9.88 -5.25 14.32
C ARG A 53 9.90 -3.75 14.24
N PHE A 54 8.89 -3.21 13.57
CA PHE A 54 8.71 -1.77 13.43
C PHE A 54 7.38 -1.36 14.06
N ASP A 55 7.40 -0.29 14.84
CA ASP A 55 6.18 0.38 15.30
C ASP A 55 5.61 1.30 14.20
N VAL A 56 6.51 1.93 13.46
CA VAL A 56 6.21 2.84 12.37
C VAL A 56 7.12 2.53 11.18
N ILE A 57 6.52 2.39 10.00
CA ILE A 57 7.23 2.24 8.72
C ILE A 57 7.00 3.53 7.93
N ALA A 58 8.05 4.30 7.70
CA ALA A 58 7.99 5.52 6.91
C ALA A 58 8.39 5.25 5.46
N VAL A 59 7.58 5.72 4.51
CA VAL A 59 7.76 5.50 3.08
C VAL A 59 7.64 6.82 2.36
N LYS A 60 8.68 7.22 1.62
CA LYS A 60 8.62 8.36 0.72
C LYS A 60 8.15 7.87 -0.65
N LEU A 61 6.96 8.29 -1.07
CA LEU A 61 6.43 7.93 -2.39
C LEU A 61 6.91 8.93 -3.44
N PRO A 62 7.37 8.44 -4.61
CA PRO A 62 7.73 9.33 -5.71
C PRO A 62 6.49 10.09 -6.20
N HIS A 63 6.72 11.33 -6.62
CA HIS A 63 5.71 12.16 -7.25
C HIS A 63 5.81 12.02 -8.77
N THR A 64 4.75 11.49 -9.37
CA THR A 64 4.64 11.40 -10.83
C THR A 64 3.95 12.65 -11.35
N ARG A 65 4.62 13.39 -12.25
CA ARG A 65 4.11 14.64 -12.84
C ARG A 65 3.04 14.43 -13.92
N VAL A 66 2.81 13.18 -14.30
CA VAL A 66 1.93 12.76 -15.41
C VAL A 66 0.63 12.20 -14.83
N ALA A 67 -0.48 12.40 -15.55
CA ALA A 67 -1.73 11.68 -15.27
C ALA A 67 -1.46 10.17 -15.21
N GLY A 68 -2.04 9.47 -14.23
CA GLY A 68 -1.79 8.03 -14.04
C GLY A 68 -0.83 7.66 -12.92
N TRP A 69 -0.67 8.49 -11.88
CA TRP A 69 0.10 8.16 -10.66
C TRP A 69 -0.31 6.81 -10.02
N SER A 70 -1.54 6.36 -10.24
CA SER A 70 -2.07 5.08 -9.76
C SER A 70 -1.47 3.87 -10.50
N ARG A 71 -0.90 4.09 -11.69
CA ARG A 71 -0.28 3.08 -12.56
C ARG A 71 1.25 3.09 -12.50
N ASP A 72 1.82 3.76 -11.50
CA ASP A 72 3.25 3.88 -11.32
C ASP A 72 3.82 2.66 -10.59
N VAL A 73 4.72 1.92 -11.25
CA VAL A 73 5.30 0.66 -10.73
C VAL A 73 6.14 0.92 -9.48
N ALA A 74 6.90 2.02 -9.43
CA ALA A 74 7.72 2.35 -8.26
C ALA A 74 6.83 2.66 -7.03
N ARG A 75 5.74 3.40 -7.22
CA ARG A 75 4.74 3.63 -6.15
C ARG A 75 4.10 2.34 -5.69
N LEU A 76 3.73 1.44 -6.60
CA LEU A 76 3.16 0.13 -6.27
C LEU A 76 4.17 -0.72 -5.47
N HIS A 77 5.40 -0.80 -5.94
CA HIS A 77 6.46 -1.61 -5.35
C HIS A 77 6.81 -1.16 -3.93
N LEU A 78 6.93 0.15 -3.70
CA LEU A 78 7.15 0.72 -2.36
C LEU A 78 6.01 0.38 -1.40
N GLN A 79 4.77 0.43 -1.87
CA GLN A 79 3.60 0.16 -1.06
C GLN A 79 3.43 -1.32 -0.74
N LEU A 80 3.70 -2.21 -1.70
CA LEU A 80 3.76 -3.65 -1.47
C LEU A 80 4.86 -4.00 -0.46
N SER A 81 6.04 -3.41 -0.61
CA SER A 81 7.15 -3.59 0.33
C SER A 81 6.77 -3.14 1.74
N ALA A 82 6.13 -1.98 1.88
CA ALA A 82 5.62 -1.50 3.15
C ALA A 82 4.58 -2.45 3.76
N ALA A 83 3.65 -2.96 2.96
CA ALA A 83 2.65 -3.94 3.40
C ALA A 83 3.30 -5.23 3.89
N LYS A 84 4.32 -5.74 3.20
CA LYS A 84 5.08 -6.93 3.63
C LYS A 84 5.82 -6.68 4.95
N LEU A 85 6.39 -5.50 5.13
CA LEU A 85 7.03 -5.09 6.39
C LEU A 85 6.03 -5.00 7.55
N VAL A 86 4.80 -4.54 7.29
CA VAL A 86 3.71 -4.55 8.28
C VAL A 86 3.38 -5.98 8.68
N VAL A 87 3.16 -6.87 7.72
CA VAL A 87 2.77 -8.27 7.96
C VAL A 87 3.86 -9.06 8.69
N THR A 88 5.13 -8.74 8.46
CA THR A 88 6.26 -9.36 9.16
C THR A 88 6.49 -8.79 10.56
N SER A 89 6.16 -7.51 10.78
CA SER A 89 6.29 -6.83 12.08
C SER A 89 5.10 -7.08 13.02
N SER A 90 3.91 -7.30 12.46
CA SER A 90 2.68 -7.59 13.21
C SER A 90 2.65 -9.05 13.67
N LYS A 91 3.21 -9.31 14.85
CA LYS A 91 2.99 -10.55 15.62
C LYS A 91 2.42 -10.21 16.98
N ARG A 92 1.44 -11.01 17.46
CA ARG A 92 0.83 -10.92 18.80
C ARG A 92 0.21 -9.55 19.12
N ASN A 93 -0.79 -9.13 18.34
CA ASN A 93 -1.55 -7.88 18.53
C ASN A 93 -0.72 -6.58 18.50
N HIS A 94 0.52 -6.61 18.00
CA HIS A 94 1.32 -5.41 17.85
C HIS A 94 0.86 -4.58 16.66
N LYS A 95 0.39 -3.37 16.92
CA LYS A 95 -0.17 -2.49 15.91
C LYS A 95 0.94 -1.67 15.23
N VAL A 96 1.12 -1.89 13.94
CA VAL A 96 2.13 -1.20 13.12
C VAL A 96 1.46 -0.06 12.35
N HIS A 97 2.07 1.11 12.34
CA HIS A 97 1.62 2.25 11.55
C HIS A 97 2.50 2.41 10.31
N VAL A 98 1.92 2.94 9.23
CA VAL A 98 2.64 3.28 8.01
C VAL A 98 2.47 4.77 7.76
N LEU A 99 3.59 5.48 7.59
CA LEU A 99 3.62 6.90 7.29
C LEU A 99 4.06 7.08 5.84
N PHE A 100 3.14 7.51 4.98
CA PHE A 100 3.46 7.88 3.60
C PHE A 100 3.75 9.36 3.51
N VAL A 101 4.93 9.71 2.99
CA VAL A 101 5.29 11.09 2.65
C VAL A 101 5.27 11.23 1.14
N THR A 102 4.46 12.15 0.65
CA THR A 102 4.31 12.43 -0.78
C THR A 102 4.82 13.84 -1.04
N GLU A 103 5.44 14.13 -2.18
CA GLU A 103 5.90 15.49 -2.49
C GLU A 103 4.96 16.17 -3.48
N CYS A 104 3.65 16.10 -3.20
CA CYS A 104 2.67 16.67 -4.09
C CYS A 104 2.44 18.16 -3.78
N LYS A 105 2.95 19.02 -4.67
CA LYS A 105 2.93 20.49 -4.50
C LYS A 105 1.71 21.17 -5.13
N ARG A 106 0.77 20.42 -5.71
CA ARG A 106 -0.37 20.98 -6.46
C ARG A 106 -1.65 20.91 -5.63
N LEU A 107 -2.43 21.98 -5.63
CA LEU A 107 -3.77 21.96 -5.05
C LEU A 107 -4.63 20.97 -5.86
N GLY A 108 -5.28 20.01 -5.19
CA GLY A 108 -6.11 18.98 -5.84
C GLY A 108 -5.34 17.78 -6.40
N CYS A 109 -4.09 17.55 -6.00
CA CYS A 109 -3.42 16.30 -6.34
C CYS A 109 -3.66 15.23 -5.27
N ASP A 110 -4.48 14.25 -5.62
CA ASP A 110 -4.75 13.11 -4.76
C ASP A 110 -3.61 12.10 -4.88
N SER A 111 -2.45 12.38 -4.27
CA SER A 111 -1.32 11.44 -4.20
C SER A 111 -1.52 10.36 -3.12
N PHE A 112 -2.77 10.01 -2.85
CA PHE A 112 -3.17 9.07 -1.82
C PHE A 112 -2.48 7.71 -2.02
N PRO A 113 -2.10 7.00 -0.94
CA PRO A 113 -1.67 5.60 -1.04
C PRO A 113 -2.74 4.77 -1.76
N ILE A 114 -2.33 3.72 -2.46
CA ILE A 114 -3.23 2.89 -3.27
C ILE A 114 -4.34 2.33 -2.37
N PRO A 115 -5.61 2.70 -2.62
CA PRO A 115 -6.73 2.37 -1.73
C PRO A 115 -6.92 0.88 -1.49
N ASN A 116 -6.48 0.02 -2.42
CA ASN A 116 -6.57 -1.43 -2.24
C ASN A 116 -5.71 -1.91 -1.05
N LEU A 117 -4.46 -1.47 -0.93
CA LEU A 117 -3.59 -1.87 0.19
C LEU A 117 -3.87 -1.02 1.44
N PHE A 118 -4.10 0.28 1.24
CA PHE A 118 -4.24 1.24 2.31
C PHE A 118 -5.56 2.00 2.18
N PRO A 119 -6.70 1.37 2.53
CA PRO A 119 -8.01 1.97 2.37
C PRO A 119 -8.21 3.15 3.33
N CYS A 120 -9.08 4.10 2.94
CA CYS A 120 -9.42 5.28 3.75
C CYS A 120 -9.82 4.94 5.19
N LYS A 121 -10.51 3.82 5.44
CA LYS A 121 -10.90 3.37 6.78
C LYS A 121 -9.71 3.15 7.73
N ASN A 122 -8.52 2.91 7.17
CA ASN A 122 -7.28 2.72 7.92
C ASN A 122 -6.51 4.03 8.08
N LEU A 123 -6.94 5.13 7.47
CA LEU A 123 -6.30 6.43 7.60
C LEU A 123 -6.57 6.99 8.99
N VAL A 124 -5.50 7.28 9.73
CA VAL A 124 -5.56 7.85 11.09
C VAL A 124 -5.51 9.37 11.02
N ARG A 125 -4.57 9.90 10.23
CA ARG A 125 -4.34 11.34 10.12
C ARG A 125 -3.72 11.68 8.78
N HIS A 126 -4.12 12.80 8.21
CA HIS A 126 -3.49 13.43 7.06
C HIS A 126 -3.09 14.86 7.45
N GLU A 127 -1.82 15.20 7.23
CA GLU A 127 -1.30 16.53 7.52
C GLU A 127 -0.33 16.95 6.42
N GLY A 128 -0.70 18.00 5.69
CA GLY A 128 0.07 18.53 4.58
C GLY A 128 0.31 17.48 3.49
N ASN A 129 1.50 16.91 3.49
CA ASN A 129 1.96 15.95 2.49
C ASN A 129 2.18 14.53 3.06
N ALA A 130 1.80 14.33 4.32
CA ALA A 130 2.02 13.11 5.09
C ALA A 130 0.70 12.42 5.46
N TRP A 131 0.63 11.11 5.20
CA TRP A 131 -0.52 10.26 5.46
C TRP A 131 -0.13 9.17 6.45
N LEU A 132 -0.74 9.19 7.65
CA LEU A 132 -0.54 8.16 8.67
C LEU A 132 -1.67 7.14 8.59
N CYS A 133 -1.33 5.90 8.27
CA CYS A 133 -2.24 4.78 8.15
C CYS A 133 -1.97 3.75 9.25
N SER A 134 -3.04 3.14 9.74
CA SER A 134 -3.07 2.02 10.66
C SER A 134 -3.63 0.81 9.89
N PRO A 135 -2.81 0.12 9.08
CA PRO A 135 -3.29 -1.01 8.29
C PRO A 135 -3.69 -2.21 9.15
N ASP A 136 -4.67 -2.95 8.66
CA ASP A 136 -5.02 -4.27 9.16
C ASP A 136 -4.02 -5.30 8.61
N SER A 137 -3.20 -5.85 9.49
CA SER A 137 -2.17 -6.83 9.11
C SER A 137 -2.74 -8.18 8.66
N GLU A 138 -3.93 -8.54 9.11
CA GLU A 138 -4.59 -9.79 8.71
C GLU A 138 -5.13 -9.66 7.28
N ALA A 139 -5.87 -8.59 7.02
CA ALA A 139 -6.35 -8.27 5.66
C ALA A 139 -5.18 -8.08 4.67
N LEU A 140 -4.08 -7.44 5.09
CA LEU A 140 -2.88 -7.32 4.25
C LEU A 140 -2.23 -8.68 3.99
N ARG A 141 -2.20 -9.59 4.98
CA ARG A 141 -1.64 -10.93 4.81
C ARG A 141 -2.43 -11.72 3.79
N GLU A 142 -3.75 -11.62 3.79
CA GLU A 142 -4.61 -12.25 2.78
C GLU A 142 -4.35 -11.70 1.39
N LYS A 143 -4.27 -10.37 1.25
CA LYS A 143 -3.98 -9.73 -0.05
C LYS A 143 -2.59 -10.10 -0.58
N LEU A 144 -1.58 -10.16 0.28
CA LEU A 144 -0.20 -10.49 -0.11
C LEU A 144 0.03 -11.98 -0.39
N ARG A 145 -0.94 -12.87 -0.11
CA ARG A 145 -0.89 -14.26 -0.58
C ARG A 145 -1.15 -14.36 -2.08
N LEU A 146 -1.84 -13.37 -2.63
CA LEU A 146 -2.12 -13.30 -4.05
C LEU A 146 -0.90 -12.74 -4.79
N PRO A 147 -0.60 -13.25 -5.99
CA PRO A 147 0.45 -12.68 -6.82
C PRO A 147 0.12 -11.23 -7.20
N VAL A 148 1.16 -10.43 -7.40
CA VAL A 148 1.02 -9.04 -7.84
C VAL A 148 0.77 -9.04 -9.34
N GLY A 149 -0.28 -8.33 -9.74
CA GLY A 149 -0.73 -8.25 -11.12
C GLY A 149 -1.71 -9.34 -11.51
N SER A 150 -2.09 -9.37 -12.78
CA SER A 150 -3.11 -10.28 -13.31
C SER A 150 -2.45 -11.60 -13.72
N SER A 151 -2.14 -12.46 -12.74
CA SER A 151 -1.48 -13.74 -13.02
C SER A 151 -2.30 -14.94 -12.57
N ARG A 152 -2.36 -15.93 -13.49
CA ARG A 152 -2.73 -17.35 -13.34
C ARG A 152 -4.20 -17.66 -13.05
N LEU A 153 -4.82 -18.34 -14.02
CA LEU A 153 -5.82 -19.36 -13.76
C LEU A 153 -5.13 -20.49 -13.01
N PHE A 154 -5.29 -20.56 -11.69
CA PHE A 154 -4.91 -21.75 -10.95
C PHE A 154 -5.92 -22.84 -11.31
N SER A 155 -5.45 -23.92 -11.92
CA SER A 155 -6.22 -25.17 -12.01
C SER A 155 -6.12 -25.86 -10.66
N VAL A 156 -7.04 -25.52 -9.74
CA VAL A 156 -7.27 -26.33 -8.56
C VAL A 156 -8.46 -27.23 -8.91
N ASP A 157 -8.19 -28.52 -9.08
CA ASP A 157 -9.21 -29.57 -9.11
C ASP A 157 -10.25 -29.43 -10.24
N ARG A 158 -9.78 -29.35 -11.50
CA ARG A 158 -10.60 -29.21 -12.74
C ARG A 158 -11.48 -27.94 -12.78
N ARG A 159 -11.32 -27.00 -11.86
CA ARG A 159 -11.89 -25.65 -11.94
C ARG A 159 -10.78 -24.64 -12.19
N ARG A 160 -11.02 -23.74 -13.14
CA ARG A 160 -10.11 -22.65 -13.51
C ARG A 160 -10.44 -21.45 -12.63
N GLU A 161 -9.55 -21.06 -11.73
CA GLU A 161 -9.74 -19.91 -10.85
C GLU A 161 -8.61 -18.89 -11.05
N ALA A 162 -8.93 -17.70 -11.57
CA ALA A 162 -7.99 -16.59 -11.64
C ALA A 162 -8.09 -15.74 -10.37
N TYR A 163 -6.95 -15.50 -9.72
CA TYR A 163 -6.86 -14.58 -8.59
C TYR A 163 -6.00 -13.38 -8.98
N ALA A 164 -6.62 -12.22 -9.10
CA ALA A 164 -5.94 -10.96 -9.33
C ALA A 164 -6.12 -10.03 -8.13
N ILE A 165 -5.06 -9.34 -7.72
CA ILE A 165 -5.21 -8.14 -6.91
C ILE A 165 -5.64 -7.03 -7.86
N ILE A 166 -6.96 -6.84 -8.02
CA ILE A 166 -7.50 -5.73 -8.81
C ILE A 166 -7.12 -4.43 -8.11
N LEU A 167 -6.18 -3.69 -8.69
CA LEU A 167 -5.87 -2.32 -8.29
C LEU A 167 -6.82 -1.41 -9.06
N HIS A 168 -8.03 -1.26 -8.54
CA HIS A 168 -9.01 -0.30 -9.06
C HIS A 168 -8.37 1.10 -9.00
N SER A 169 -8.05 1.67 -10.16
CA SER A 169 -7.81 3.10 -10.30
C SER A 169 -9.15 3.81 -10.32
N VAL A 170 -9.82 3.89 -9.18
CA VAL A 170 -10.97 4.78 -9.05
C VAL A 170 -10.59 5.86 -8.06
N SER A 171 -10.46 7.08 -8.59
CA SER A 171 -10.46 8.34 -7.84
C SER A 171 -11.76 8.55 -7.04
N GLU A 172 -12.68 7.58 -7.03
CA GLU A 172 -13.97 7.63 -6.35
C GLU A 172 -13.98 6.98 -4.97
N TYR A 173 -12.86 6.42 -4.47
CA TYR A 173 -12.70 6.23 -3.03
C TYR A 173 -12.40 7.58 -2.38
N VAL A 174 -13.38 8.49 -2.43
CA VAL A 174 -13.29 9.77 -1.73
C VAL A 174 -13.25 9.43 -0.25
N CYS A 175 -12.14 9.74 0.43
CA CYS A 175 -12.08 9.77 1.89
C CYS A 175 -12.90 10.96 2.42
N SER A 176 -14.19 11.03 2.05
CA SER A 176 -15.12 12.02 2.54
C SER A 176 -15.29 11.77 4.04
N ALA A 177 -14.85 12.73 4.86
CA ALA A 177 -15.09 12.82 6.31
C ALA A 177 -14.07 12.16 7.28
N ILE A 178 -12.77 12.41 7.13
CA ILE A 178 -11.85 12.40 8.30
C ILE A 178 -11.40 13.83 8.60
N GLN A 179 -12.38 14.70 8.90
CA GLN A 179 -12.12 16.04 9.39
C GLN A 179 -13.17 16.39 10.44
N LYS A 180 -13.04 15.78 11.62
CA LYS A 180 -13.48 16.43 12.86
C LYS A 180 -12.37 16.31 13.89
N PRO A 181 -11.75 17.42 14.34
CA PRO A 181 -11.13 17.40 15.65
C PRO A 181 -12.24 17.06 16.65
N LYS A 182 -12.01 16.07 17.53
CA LYS A 182 -12.82 15.93 18.74
C LYS A 182 -12.57 17.20 19.56
N ALA A 183 -13.45 18.20 19.42
CA ALA A 183 -13.51 19.30 20.35
C ALA A 183 -13.88 18.71 21.72
N PHE A 184 -12.96 18.79 22.67
CA PHE A 184 -13.23 18.52 24.07
C PHE A 184 -14.04 19.71 24.59
N VAL A 185 -15.38 19.62 24.53
CA VAL A 185 -16.25 20.59 25.20
C VAL A 185 -16.17 20.27 26.68
N LYS A 186 -15.39 21.07 27.41
CA LYS A 186 -15.43 21.12 28.86
C LYS A 186 -16.77 21.71 29.26
N GLN A 187 -17.66 20.92 29.84
CA GLN A 187 -18.82 21.44 30.55
C GLN A 187 -18.31 22.08 31.85
N ASP A 188 -18.07 23.39 31.83
CA ASP A 188 -18.06 24.17 33.08
C ASP A 188 -19.53 24.39 33.48
N GLN A 189 -19.94 23.80 34.60
CA GLN A 189 -21.17 24.16 35.29
C GLN A 189 -20.96 25.53 35.96
N PRO A 190 -21.88 26.51 35.81
CA PRO A 190 -21.95 27.62 36.74
C PRO A 190 -22.78 27.19 37.95
N GLY A 191 -22.10 26.99 39.08
CA GLY A 191 -22.74 27.09 40.38
C GLY A 191 -22.87 28.56 40.76
N THR A 192 -24.10 29.04 40.95
CA THR A 192 -24.66 29.70 42.15
C THR A 192 -25.99 30.31 41.75
#